data_AF-A0A016UEV6-F1
#
_entry.id   AF-A0A016UEV6-F1
#
_cell.length_a   1.000
_cell.length_b   1.000
_cell.length_c   1.000
_cell.angle_alpha   90.00
_cell.angle_beta   90.00
_cell.angle_gamma   90.00
#
_symmetry.space_group_name_H-M   'P 1'
#
loop_
_entity.id
_entity.type
_entity.pdbx_description
1 polymer ?
#
loop_
_entity_poly.entity_id
_entity_poly.type
_entity_poly.pdbx_seq_one_letter_code
_entity_poly.pdbx_strand_id
1 'polypeptide(L)'
;MVGENLLGNEMITLGTIARRGLSVCQRRGIAARILTSNLRSLQNADDALEIVIQQGNDKKPLMVPLVWLRDHCRDPRSYNEATNQRKSNAVDLLEKAKVEGMQSVSITDGTRLAIRWMDGLRSEFPIDDLLSSSQMDQRIDLAKYVKPWKQLNKEELPRMQMSTFSMEKFAELFVKYGLVIVNDVEATSQATETLCRRVAPIHDTFFGAFWVFSNKTHENGEEYHEDTAYGNEGIGPHTDGTYFNQTPGIQVFHCLHPAVEGGDTVLVDGFNCARQLKEENPNAFEILSRRKIEHHYVEVGDTDGGLFSTSREKSVIELDLHGNLVQIR
;
A
#
# COMPACT_ATOMS: atom_id res chain seq x y z
N MET A 1 40.46 -20.42 21.00
CA MET A 1 40.04 -19.32 21.89
C MET A 1 38.55 -19.51 22.14
N VAL A 2 38.20 -19.45 23.42
CA VAL A 2 37.12 -20.21 24.06
C VAL A 2 35.72 -19.71 23.68
N GLY A 3 34.82 -20.65 23.37
CA GLY A 3 33.39 -20.44 23.38
C GLY A 3 32.77 -21.69 24.01
N GLU A 4 32.58 -21.66 25.34
CA GLU A 4 31.91 -22.71 26.09
C GLU A 4 30.40 -22.65 25.86
N ASN A 5 29.86 -23.81 25.52
CA ASN A 5 28.44 -24.13 25.52
C ASN A 5 27.93 -24.18 26.97
N LEU A 6 26.86 -23.45 27.26
CA LEU A 6 25.91 -23.83 28.30
C LEU A 6 24.52 -23.96 27.66
N LEU A 7 24.13 -25.22 27.50
CA LEU A 7 22.77 -25.66 27.20
C LEU A 7 21.87 -25.38 28.40
N GLY A 8 20.78 -24.65 28.14
CA GLY A 8 19.61 -24.56 29.01
C GLY A 8 18.37 -24.66 28.14
N ASN A 9 17.88 -25.89 27.98
CA ASN A 9 16.67 -26.25 27.25
C ASN A 9 15.41 -25.63 27.88
N GLU A 10 14.69 -24.82 27.12
CA GLU A 10 13.23 -24.88 27.06
C GLU A 10 12.80 -24.67 25.60
N MET A 11 12.65 -25.79 24.87
CA MET A 11 11.99 -25.83 23.57
C MET A 11 10.50 -25.54 23.77
N ILE A 12 10.12 -24.26 23.64
CA ILE A 12 8.73 -23.91 23.36
C ILE A 12 8.49 -24.30 21.90
N THR A 13 7.67 -25.34 21.75
CA THR A 13 7.24 -25.88 20.46
C THR A 13 6.46 -24.79 19.73
N LEU A 14 7.12 -24.10 18.79
CA LEU A 14 6.47 -23.21 17.85
C LEU A 14 5.58 -24.06 16.93
N GLY A 15 4.33 -24.17 17.33
CA GLY A 15 3.28 -24.80 16.55
C GLY A 15 3.28 -24.24 15.14
N THR A 16 3.33 -25.13 14.18
CA THR A 16 3.22 -24.88 12.75
C THR A 16 1.96 -24.05 12.48
N ILE A 17 2.11 -22.72 12.39
CA ILE A 17 1.08 -21.85 11.88
C ILE A 17 1.03 -22.12 10.39
N ALA A 18 0.19 -23.09 9.99
CA ALA A 18 -0.27 -23.23 8.62
C ALA A 18 -0.99 -21.93 8.24
N ARG A 19 -0.23 -20.96 7.70
CA ARG A 19 -0.79 -19.77 7.07
C ARG A 19 -1.51 -20.24 5.83
N ARG A 20 -2.82 -20.48 5.97
CA ARG A 20 -3.75 -20.35 4.85
C ARG A 20 -3.52 -18.96 4.28
N GLY A 21 -2.87 -18.90 3.13
CA GLY A 21 -2.93 -17.72 2.27
C GLY A 21 -4.40 -17.44 2.04
N LEU A 22 -4.94 -16.46 2.75
CA LEU A 22 -6.26 -15.93 2.47
C LEU A 22 -6.15 -15.23 1.13
N SER A 23 -6.36 -16.01 0.06
CA SER A 23 -6.84 -15.50 -1.20
C SER A 23 -7.97 -14.52 -0.88
N VAL A 24 -7.81 -13.28 -1.31
CA VAL A 24 -8.80 -12.20 -1.21
C VAL A 24 -10.10 -12.54 -1.97
N CYS A 25 -10.18 -13.73 -2.58
CA CYS A 25 -11.34 -14.22 -3.32
C CYS A 25 -12.25 -15.19 -2.53
N GLN A 26 -12.25 -15.19 -1.19
CA GLN A 26 -13.33 -15.82 -0.40
C GLN A 26 -14.48 -14.85 -0.09
N ARG A 27 -14.93 -14.09 -1.10
CA ARG A 27 -16.25 -13.42 -1.07
C ARG A 27 -17.15 -14.10 -2.09
N ARG A 28 -17.98 -15.04 -1.63
CA ARG A 28 -19.16 -15.60 -2.33
C ARG A 28 -19.04 -15.62 -3.87
N GLY A 29 -18.09 -16.40 -4.42
CA GLY A 29 -17.84 -16.46 -5.85
C GLY A 29 -18.43 -17.73 -6.46
N ILE A 30 -19.19 -17.57 -7.53
CA ILE A 30 -19.67 -18.69 -8.34
C ILE A 30 -18.45 -19.49 -8.85
N ALA A 31 -18.44 -20.81 -8.65
CA ALA A 31 -17.29 -21.65 -9.01
C ALA A 31 -16.92 -21.46 -10.50
N ALA A 32 -15.70 -21.00 -10.76
CA ALA A 32 -15.19 -20.82 -12.10
C ALA A 32 -14.72 -22.15 -12.70
N ARG A 33 -14.92 -22.34 -14.01
CA ARG A 33 -14.44 -23.52 -14.74
C ARG A 33 -13.83 -23.17 -16.08
N ILE A 34 -12.75 -23.83 -16.45
CA ILE A 34 -12.18 -23.80 -17.79
C ILE A 34 -12.95 -24.78 -18.66
N LEU A 35 -13.53 -24.29 -19.75
CA LEU A 35 -14.27 -25.09 -20.71
C LEU A 35 -13.37 -25.63 -21.82
N THR A 36 -12.52 -24.75 -22.36
CA THR A 36 -11.62 -25.06 -23.48
C THR A 36 -10.35 -24.24 -23.35
N SER A 37 -9.26 -24.72 -23.95
CA SER A 37 -8.01 -23.99 -24.13
C SER A 37 -7.51 -24.15 -25.56
N ASN A 38 -6.98 -23.07 -26.15
CA ASN A 38 -6.40 -23.08 -27.49
C ASN A 38 -5.13 -22.23 -27.52
N LEU A 39 -4.08 -22.71 -28.20
CA LEU A 39 -2.92 -21.88 -28.51
C LEU A 39 -3.32 -20.77 -29.49
N ARG A 40 -2.80 -19.58 -29.24
CA ARG A 40 -3.01 -18.39 -30.05
C ARG A 40 -1.70 -17.63 -30.18
N SER A 41 -1.64 -16.85 -31.25
CA SER A 41 -0.57 -15.90 -31.49
C SER A 41 -1.03 -14.49 -31.14
N LEU A 42 -0.27 -13.79 -30.30
CA LEU A 42 -0.43 -12.35 -30.06
C LEU A 42 0.37 -11.51 -31.07
N GLN A 43 1.55 -11.99 -31.47
CA GLN A 43 2.41 -11.33 -32.47
C GLN A 43 2.93 -12.26 -33.60
N ASN A 44 2.31 -13.46 -33.76
CA ASN A 44 2.65 -14.55 -34.71
C ASN A 44 3.69 -15.59 -34.23
N ALA A 45 3.52 -16.17 -33.04
CA ALA A 45 4.44 -17.20 -32.52
C ALA A 45 3.82 -18.27 -31.58
N ASP A 46 2.49 -18.47 -31.60
CA ASP A 46 1.76 -19.34 -30.64
C ASP A 46 2.20 -19.09 -29.19
N ASP A 47 2.36 -17.81 -28.85
CA ASP A 47 2.97 -17.27 -27.65
C ASP A 47 1.95 -17.00 -26.52
N ALA A 48 0.69 -17.40 -26.73
CA ALA A 48 -0.36 -17.26 -25.73
C ALA A 48 -1.34 -18.44 -25.73
N LEU A 49 -2.02 -18.59 -24.60
CA LEU A 49 -3.12 -19.50 -24.41
C LEU A 49 -4.42 -18.72 -24.26
N GLU A 50 -5.39 -18.99 -25.13
CA GLU A 50 -6.78 -18.58 -24.93
C GLU A 50 -7.48 -19.64 -24.08
N ILE A 51 -7.93 -19.28 -22.88
CA ILE A 51 -8.76 -20.14 -22.04
C ILE A 51 -10.18 -19.57 -21.95
N VAL A 52 -11.19 -20.40 -22.25
CA VAL A 52 -12.59 -20.00 -22.11
C VAL A 52 -13.05 -20.35 -20.71
N ILE A 53 -13.33 -19.33 -19.91
CA ILE A 53 -13.71 -19.47 -18.51
C ILE A 53 -15.23 -19.27 -18.39
N GLN A 54 -15.88 -20.17 -17.67
CA GLN A 54 -17.27 -20.05 -17.25
C GLN A 54 -17.35 -19.58 -15.78
N GLN A 55 -18.10 -18.51 -15.53
CA GLN A 55 -18.49 -18.04 -14.21
C GLN A 55 -20.01 -17.86 -14.18
N GLY A 56 -20.72 -18.82 -13.57
CA GLY A 56 -22.18 -18.86 -13.65
C GLY A 56 -22.66 -19.09 -15.08
N ASN A 57 -23.48 -18.18 -15.59
CA ASN A 57 -23.95 -18.21 -16.98
C ASN A 57 -23.01 -17.49 -17.95
N ASP A 58 -22.07 -16.70 -17.44
CA ASP A 58 -21.15 -15.93 -18.27
C ASP A 58 -20.00 -16.81 -18.74
N LYS A 59 -19.64 -16.68 -20.02
CA LYS A 59 -18.45 -17.28 -20.62
C LYS A 59 -17.58 -16.17 -21.17
N LYS A 60 -16.32 -16.12 -20.75
CA LYS A 60 -15.37 -15.09 -21.19
C LYS A 60 -14.05 -15.75 -21.61
N PRO A 61 -13.49 -15.40 -22.78
CA PRO A 61 -12.14 -15.78 -23.12
C PRO A 61 -11.16 -14.98 -22.26
N LEU A 62 -10.10 -15.64 -21.79
CA LEU A 62 -8.95 -15.02 -21.16
C LEU A 62 -7.71 -15.38 -21.98
N MET A 63 -7.03 -14.35 -22.48
CA MET A 63 -5.75 -14.49 -23.18
C MET A 63 -4.62 -14.40 -22.17
N VAL A 64 -3.82 -15.47 -22.05
CA VAL A 64 -2.69 -15.52 -21.12
C VAL A 64 -1.40 -15.80 -21.89
N PRO A 65 -0.42 -14.89 -21.91
CA PRO A 65 0.87 -15.14 -22.54
C PRO A 65 1.58 -16.35 -21.93
N LEU A 66 2.16 -17.23 -22.76
CA LEU A 66 2.93 -18.38 -22.30
C LEU A 66 4.13 -17.96 -21.46
N VAL A 67 4.76 -16.84 -21.80
CA VAL A 67 5.86 -16.26 -21.03
C VAL A 67 5.44 -15.89 -19.60
N TRP A 68 4.23 -15.37 -19.42
CA TRP A 68 3.68 -15.06 -18.11
C TRP A 68 3.44 -16.35 -17.31
N LEU A 69 2.83 -17.36 -17.93
CA LEU A 69 2.61 -18.67 -17.30
C LEU A 69 3.96 -19.29 -16.89
N ARG A 70 4.97 -19.25 -17.76
CA ARG A 70 6.30 -19.79 -17.44
C ARG A 70 6.95 -19.08 -16.25
N ASP A 71 6.82 -17.76 -16.18
CA ASP A 71 7.35 -16.94 -15.07
C ASP A 71 6.65 -17.22 -13.74
N HIS A 72 5.35 -17.48 -13.79
CA HIS A 72 4.52 -17.72 -12.60
C HIS A 72 4.46 -19.20 -12.20
N CYS A 73 5.31 -20.04 -12.78
CA CYS A 73 5.39 -21.44 -12.41
C CYS A 73 5.83 -21.63 -10.94
N ARG A 74 5.08 -22.46 -10.22
CA ARG A 74 5.33 -22.81 -8.80
C ARG A 74 6.18 -24.09 -8.60
N ASP A 75 6.73 -24.67 -9.66
CA ASP A 75 7.65 -25.81 -9.55
C ASP A 75 8.89 -25.40 -8.72
N PRO A 76 9.42 -26.25 -7.83
CA PRO A 76 10.58 -25.92 -6.99
C PRO A 76 11.83 -25.46 -7.76
N ARG A 77 11.95 -25.82 -9.04
CA ARG A 77 13.02 -25.34 -9.94
C ARG A 77 12.85 -23.87 -10.34
N SER A 78 11.62 -23.34 -10.34
CA SER A 78 11.29 -21.97 -10.73
C SER A 78 10.72 -21.13 -9.58
N TYR A 79 10.49 -21.72 -8.41
CA TYR A 79 9.91 -21.05 -7.25
C TYR A 79 10.55 -21.51 -5.93
N ASN A 80 10.69 -20.58 -4.98
CA ASN A 80 11.03 -20.87 -3.60
C ASN A 80 9.77 -20.73 -2.74
N GLU A 81 9.17 -21.86 -2.34
CA GLU A 81 7.95 -21.88 -1.54
C GLU A 81 8.15 -21.31 -0.13
N ALA A 82 9.34 -21.49 0.46
CA ALA A 82 9.63 -21.00 1.81
C ALA A 82 9.67 -19.47 1.88
N THR A 83 10.12 -18.79 0.81
CA THR A 83 10.25 -17.32 0.76
C THR A 83 9.22 -16.66 -0.15
N ASN A 84 8.37 -17.44 -0.82
CA ASN A 84 7.45 -17.01 -1.85
C ASN A 84 8.08 -16.28 -3.05
N GLN A 85 9.34 -16.59 -3.40
CA GLN A 85 10.10 -15.89 -4.44
C GLN A 85 10.21 -16.69 -5.74
N ARG A 86 10.08 -16.00 -6.88
CA ARG A 86 10.40 -16.56 -8.19
C ARG A 86 11.92 -16.75 -8.33
N LYS A 87 12.31 -17.83 -9.02
CA LYS A 87 13.69 -18.13 -9.44
C LYS A 87 13.87 -18.02 -10.95
N SER A 88 12.80 -17.72 -11.69
CA SER A 88 12.83 -17.51 -13.14
C SER A 88 13.80 -16.39 -13.51
N ASN A 89 14.54 -16.58 -14.60
CA ASN A 89 15.48 -15.60 -15.11
C ASN A 89 14.86 -14.92 -16.34
N ALA A 90 14.67 -13.60 -16.28
CA ALA A 90 14.05 -12.85 -17.36
C ALA A 90 14.79 -12.96 -18.70
N VAL A 91 16.11 -13.22 -18.70
CA VAL A 91 16.92 -13.27 -19.93
C VAL A 91 16.65 -14.49 -20.80
N ASP A 92 16.21 -15.60 -20.20
CA ASP A 92 15.96 -16.86 -20.92
C ASP A 92 14.48 -17.29 -20.90
N LEU A 93 13.63 -16.45 -20.29
CA LEU A 93 12.24 -16.78 -20.03
C LEU A 93 11.44 -16.99 -21.32
N LEU A 94 11.64 -16.16 -22.34
CA LEU A 94 10.99 -16.30 -23.65
C LEU A 94 11.41 -17.61 -24.35
N GLU A 95 12.68 -17.99 -24.24
CA GLU A 95 13.19 -19.21 -24.85
C GLU A 95 12.63 -20.46 -24.17
N LYS A 96 12.44 -20.39 -22.84
CA LYS A 96 11.87 -21.47 -22.01
C LYS A 96 10.34 -21.54 -22.04
N ALA A 97 9.66 -20.47 -22.42
CA ALA A 97 8.20 -20.39 -22.47
C ALA A 97 7.61 -21.01 -23.75
N LYS A 98 8.09 -22.21 -24.10
CA LYS A 98 7.71 -22.92 -25.32
C LYS A 98 7.05 -24.26 -24.99
N VAL A 99 6.02 -24.60 -25.76
CA VAL A 99 5.30 -25.88 -25.68
C VAL A 99 5.37 -26.57 -27.04
N GLU A 100 5.35 -27.90 -27.05
CA GLU A 100 5.35 -28.68 -28.30
C GLU A 100 4.02 -28.58 -29.07
N GLY A 101 2.96 -28.06 -28.44
CA GLY A 101 1.62 -27.94 -28.99
C GLY A 101 0.54 -28.13 -27.91
N MET A 102 -0.73 -28.21 -28.32
CA MET A 102 -1.85 -28.34 -27.38
C MET A 102 -1.84 -29.64 -26.57
N GLN A 103 -1.16 -30.69 -27.02
CA GLN A 103 -0.95 -31.94 -26.27
C GLN A 103 -0.16 -31.73 -24.96
N SER A 104 0.56 -30.61 -24.85
CA SER A 104 1.28 -30.23 -23.64
C SER A 104 0.42 -29.48 -22.63
N VAL A 105 -0.82 -29.14 -22.98
CA VAL A 105 -1.75 -28.40 -22.13
C VAL A 105 -2.89 -29.33 -21.74
N SER A 106 -3.18 -29.43 -20.46
CA SER A 106 -4.32 -30.21 -19.97
C SER A 106 -5.11 -29.43 -18.93
N ILE A 107 -6.40 -29.75 -18.87
CA ILE A 107 -7.33 -29.18 -17.90
C ILE A 107 -7.85 -30.33 -17.04
N THR A 108 -7.66 -30.21 -15.72
CA THR A 108 -8.13 -31.21 -14.75
C THR A 108 -9.39 -30.70 -14.07
N ASP A 109 -10.48 -31.46 -14.19
CA ASP A 109 -11.80 -31.18 -13.59
C ASP A 109 -12.38 -29.79 -13.91
N GLY A 110 -11.86 -29.12 -14.94
CA GLY A 110 -12.18 -27.74 -15.27
C GLY A 110 -11.62 -26.70 -14.30
N THR A 111 -10.83 -27.07 -13.28
CA THR A 111 -10.40 -26.14 -12.22
C THR A 111 -8.91 -25.87 -12.19
N ARG A 112 -8.12 -26.71 -12.89
CA ARG A 112 -6.66 -26.59 -12.96
C ARG A 112 -6.19 -26.66 -14.40
N LEU A 113 -5.33 -25.72 -14.76
CA LEU A 113 -4.57 -25.71 -16.01
C LEU A 113 -3.18 -26.27 -15.74
N ALA A 114 -2.77 -27.32 -16.44
CA ALA A 114 -1.42 -27.86 -16.39
C ALA A 114 -0.73 -27.71 -17.75
N ILE A 115 0.56 -27.36 -17.72
CA ILE A 115 1.38 -27.13 -18.90
C ILE A 115 2.70 -27.89 -18.74
N ARG A 116 3.08 -28.63 -19.78
CA ARG A 116 4.41 -29.25 -19.93
C ARG A 116 5.23 -28.46 -20.95
N TRP A 117 6.32 -27.85 -20.48
CA TRP A 117 7.23 -27.08 -21.30
C TRP A 117 8.23 -27.99 -22.04
N MET A 118 8.83 -27.50 -23.14
CA MET A 118 9.81 -28.27 -23.92
C MET A 118 11.06 -28.64 -23.11
N ASP A 119 11.39 -27.90 -22.05
CA ASP A 119 12.49 -28.19 -21.12
C ASP A 119 12.14 -29.26 -20.07
N GLY A 120 10.96 -29.88 -20.18
CA GLY A 120 10.46 -30.90 -19.27
C GLY A 120 9.94 -30.37 -17.94
N LEU A 121 9.89 -29.05 -17.76
CA LEU A 121 9.24 -28.45 -16.59
C LEU A 121 7.72 -28.56 -16.68
N ARG A 122 7.06 -28.64 -15.53
CA ARG A 122 5.60 -28.70 -15.44
C ARG A 122 5.10 -27.53 -14.60
N SER A 123 4.13 -26.80 -15.12
CA SER A 123 3.42 -25.77 -14.38
C SER A 123 1.98 -26.17 -14.15
N GLU A 124 1.43 -25.79 -13.01
CA GLU A 124 0.02 -25.97 -12.66
C GLU A 124 -0.54 -24.68 -12.10
N PHE A 125 -1.73 -24.30 -12.56
CA PHE A 125 -2.41 -23.08 -12.18
C PHE A 125 -3.86 -23.39 -11.79
N PRO A 126 -4.25 -23.10 -10.54
CA PRO A 126 -5.66 -23.00 -10.17
C PRO A 126 -6.33 -21.88 -10.99
N ILE A 127 -7.56 -22.13 -11.45
CA ILE A 127 -8.30 -21.14 -12.24
C ILE A 127 -8.57 -19.84 -11.47
N ASP A 128 -8.79 -19.94 -10.16
CA ASP A 128 -9.03 -18.77 -9.30
C ASP A 128 -7.79 -17.85 -9.21
N ASP A 129 -6.59 -18.41 -9.31
CA ASP A 129 -5.34 -17.65 -9.31
C ASP A 129 -5.13 -16.90 -10.64
N LEU A 130 -5.47 -17.55 -11.76
CA LEU A 130 -5.44 -16.91 -13.09
C LEU A 130 -6.47 -15.78 -13.17
N LEU A 131 -7.66 -16.01 -12.65
CA LEU A 131 -8.73 -15.01 -12.61
C LEU A 131 -8.37 -13.83 -11.73
N SER A 132 -7.90 -14.07 -10.50
CA SER A 132 -7.50 -12.97 -9.60
C SER A 132 -6.37 -12.14 -10.20
N SER A 133 -5.37 -12.78 -10.81
CA SER A 133 -4.28 -12.09 -11.51
C SER A 133 -4.78 -11.26 -12.70
N SER A 134 -5.73 -11.78 -13.49
CA SER A 134 -6.32 -11.05 -14.63
C SER A 134 -7.15 -9.83 -14.24
N GLN A 135 -7.47 -9.69 -12.95
CA GLN A 135 -8.31 -8.63 -12.41
C GLN A 135 -7.53 -7.63 -11.54
N MET A 136 -6.21 -7.78 -11.39
CA MET A 136 -5.39 -6.91 -10.53
C MET A 136 -5.47 -5.43 -10.93
N ASP A 137 -5.57 -5.15 -12.23
CA ASP A 137 -5.67 -3.77 -12.76
C ASP A 137 -7.12 -3.26 -12.79
N GLN A 138 -8.05 -3.95 -12.14
CA GLN A 138 -9.41 -3.45 -12.04
C GLN A 138 -9.48 -2.26 -11.09
N ARG A 139 -10.21 -1.25 -11.53
CA ARG A 139 -10.50 -0.05 -10.74
C ARG A 139 -11.05 -0.42 -9.38
N ILE A 140 -10.32 -0.05 -8.32
CA ILE A 140 -10.82 -0.13 -6.96
C ILE A 140 -11.89 0.95 -6.80
N ASP A 141 -13.08 0.53 -6.38
CA ASP A 141 -14.15 1.44 -5.99
C ASP A 141 -13.89 1.94 -4.57
N LEU A 142 -13.12 3.03 -4.46
CA LEU A 142 -12.78 3.65 -3.16
C LEU A 142 -14.01 4.02 -2.34
N ALA A 143 -15.17 4.26 -2.95
CA ALA A 143 -16.40 4.58 -2.23
C ALA A 143 -16.91 3.41 -1.35
N LYS A 144 -16.41 2.20 -1.57
CA LYS A 144 -16.70 1.03 -0.71
C LYS A 144 -15.92 1.04 0.60
N TYR A 145 -14.81 1.77 0.65
CA TYR A 145 -13.86 1.73 1.76
C TYR A 145 -13.74 3.07 2.47
N VAL A 146 -13.76 4.18 1.71
CA VAL A 146 -13.59 5.55 2.19
C VAL A 146 -14.95 6.24 2.30
N LYS A 147 -15.20 6.96 3.40
CA LYS A 147 -16.36 7.82 3.60
C LYS A 147 -15.91 9.28 3.57
N PRO A 148 -16.14 10.01 2.47
CA PRO A 148 -15.90 11.45 2.43
C PRO A 148 -16.73 12.17 3.49
N TRP A 149 -16.19 13.22 4.08
CA TRP A 149 -16.87 14.01 5.10
C TRP A 149 -16.65 15.51 4.92
N LYS A 150 -17.70 16.29 5.24
CA LYS A 150 -17.62 17.77 5.28
C LYS A 150 -17.41 18.27 6.71
N GLN A 151 -18.10 17.64 7.65
CA GLN A 151 -17.97 17.87 9.07
C GLN A 151 -18.26 16.55 9.77
N LEU A 152 -17.42 16.17 10.73
CA LEU A 152 -17.68 15.04 11.62
C LEU A 152 -18.17 15.60 12.94
N ASN A 153 -19.36 15.17 13.36
CA ASN A 153 -19.84 15.47 14.71
C ASN A 153 -19.13 14.57 15.75
N LYS A 154 -19.37 14.83 17.04
CA LYS A 154 -18.70 14.08 18.14
C LYS A 154 -18.93 12.56 18.08
N GLU A 155 -20.08 12.12 17.59
CA GLU A 155 -20.45 10.70 17.49
C GLU A 155 -19.82 10.03 16.26
N GLU A 156 -19.58 10.81 15.20
CA GLU A 156 -18.96 10.31 13.96
C GLU A 156 -17.43 10.32 14.01
N LEU A 157 -16.82 11.09 14.91
CA LEU A 157 -15.37 11.13 15.06
C LEU A 157 -14.83 9.72 15.39
N PRO A 158 -13.95 9.15 14.54
CA PRO A 158 -13.40 7.82 14.75
C PRO A 158 -12.51 7.82 15.98
N ARG A 159 -13.05 7.35 17.11
CA ARG A 159 -12.37 7.29 18.41
C ARG A 159 -12.15 5.84 18.84
N MET A 160 -11.04 5.60 19.51
CA MET A 160 -10.78 4.35 20.23
C MET A 160 -10.02 4.61 21.53
N GLN A 161 -10.17 3.71 22.50
CA GLN A 161 -9.44 3.77 23.75
C GLN A 161 -8.14 2.99 23.65
N MET A 162 -7.05 3.50 24.24
CA MET A 162 -5.76 2.81 24.26
C MET A 162 -5.86 1.44 24.97
N SER A 163 -6.67 1.34 26.02
CA SER A 163 -6.91 0.09 26.77
C SER A 163 -7.55 -1.03 25.93
N THR A 164 -8.28 -0.66 24.87
CA THR A 164 -8.94 -1.60 23.96
C THR A 164 -8.37 -1.49 22.54
N PHE A 165 -7.10 -1.05 22.41
CA PHE A 165 -6.52 -0.83 21.11
C PHE A 165 -6.46 -2.12 20.28
N SER A 166 -6.98 -2.06 19.06
CA SER A 166 -6.95 -3.14 18.08
C SER A 166 -6.48 -2.61 16.74
N MET A 167 -5.42 -3.21 16.18
CA MET A 167 -4.87 -2.79 14.90
C MET A 167 -5.87 -2.98 13.75
N GLU A 168 -6.68 -4.04 13.80
CA GLU A 168 -7.75 -4.27 12.82
C GLU A 168 -8.76 -3.11 12.83
N LYS A 169 -9.20 -2.72 14.04
CA LYS A 169 -10.18 -1.65 14.17
C LYS A 169 -9.60 -0.28 13.80
N PHE A 170 -8.35 -0.03 14.20
CA PHE A 170 -7.62 1.17 13.81
C PHE A 170 -7.54 1.27 12.29
N ALA A 171 -7.11 0.20 11.61
CA ALA A 171 -6.99 0.18 10.15
C ALA A 171 -8.34 0.41 9.46
N GLU A 172 -9.42 -0.22 9.93
CA GLU A 172 -10.77 -0.01 9.40
C GLU A 172 -11.20 1.47 9.50
N LEU A 173 -11.03 2.07 10.68
CA LEU A 173 -11.40 3.47 10.91
C LEU A 173 -10.51 4.42 10.11
N PHE A 174 -9.19 4.18 10.10
CA PHE A 174 -8.22 5.02 9.41
C PHE A 174 -8.44 5.00 7.90
N VAL A 175 -8.62 3.83 7.29
CA VAL A 175 -8.94 3.72 5.84
C VAL A 175 -10.27 4.39 5.53
N LYS A 176 -11.26 4.28 6.43
CA LYS A 176 -12.59 4.84 6.20
C LYS A 176 -12.65 6.35 6.30
N TYR A 177 -11.98 6.95 7.28
CA TYR A 177 -12.12 8.37 7.60
C TYR A 177 -10.87 9.21 7.33
N GLY A 178 -9.71 8.57 7.11
CA GLY A 178 -8.41 9.25 7.00
C GLY A 178 -7.84 9.72 8.34
N LEU A 179 -8.52 9.48 9.47
CA LEU A 179 -8.09 9.87 10.81
C LEU A 179 -8.62 8.90 11.87
N VAL A 180 -7.93 8.81 13.00
CA VAL A 180 -8.37 8.10 14.21
C VAL A 180 -7.85 8.84 15.44
N ILE A 181 -8.72 9.11 16.42
CA ILE A 181 -8.33 9.65 17.72
C ILE A 181 -8.19 8.49 18.71
N VAL A 182 -6.99 8.29 19.25
CA VAL A 182 -6.74 7.32 20.31
C VAL A 182 -6.71 8.08 21.64
N ASN A 183 -7.72 7.86 22.48
CA ASN A 183 -7.77 8.49 23.80
C ASN A 183 -7.02 7.64 24.83
N ASP A 184 -6.72 8.25 25.98
CA ASP A 184 -6.08 7.63 27.14
C ASP A 184 -4.69 7.02 26.83
N VAL A 185 -3.98 7.59 25.86
CA VAL A 185 -2.54 7.38 25.68
C VAL A 185 -1.82 8.20 26.76
N GLU A 186 -0.88 7.59 27.47
CA GLU A 186 -0.07 8.29 28.46
C GLU A 186 0.67 9.46 27.80
N ALA A 187 0.59 10.67 28.38
CA ALA A 187 1.16 11.90 27.83
C ALA A 187 2.69 11.96 27.96
N THR A 188 3.38 11.01 27.32
CA THR A 188 4.83 10.93 27.20
C THR A 188 5.24 10.62 25.76
N SER A 189 6.45 11.05 25.37
CA SER A 189 7.00 10.74 24.05
C SER A 189 7.18 9.24 23.84
N GLN A 190 7.60 8.51 24.88
CA GLN A 190 7.83 7.06 24.82
C GLN A 190 6.54 6.28 24.59
N ALA A 191 5.44 6.65 25.25
CA ALA A 191 4.14 6.00 25.03
C ALA A 191 3.62 6.27 23.60
N THR A 192 3.82 7.50 23.11
CA THR A 192 3.48 7.90 21.73
C THR A 192 4.27 7.07 20.72
N GLU A 193 5.59 7.02 20.85
CA GLU A 193 6.47 6.27 19.95
C GLU A 193 6.14 4.78 19.96
N THR A 194 5.88 4.21 21.13
CA THR A 194 5.46 2.81 21.29
C THR A 194 4.17 2.51 20.52
N LEU A 195 3.19 3.41 20.59
CA LEU A 195 1.95 3.28 19.82
C LEU A 195 2.20 3.43 18.32
N CYS A 196 2.96 4.43 17.89
CA CYS A 196 3.33 4.63 16.48
C CYS A 196 3.96 3.38 15.88
N ARG A 197 4.96 2.78 16.57
CA ARG A 197 5.64 1.56 16.13
C ARG A 197 4.74 0.32 16.09
N ARG A 198 3.62 0.30 16.81
CA ARG A 198 2.59 -0.75 16.68
C ARG A 198 1.74 -0.58 15.42
N VAL A 199 1.56 0.65 14.95
CA VAL A 199 0.76 0.98 13.76
C VAL A 199 1.58 0.82 12.48
N ALA A 200 2.76 1.44 12.43
CA ALA A 200 3.64 1.42 11.26
C ALA A 200 5.10 1.70 11.65
N PRO A 201 6.08 1.31 10.81
CA PRO A 201 7.44 1.79 10.97
C PRO A 201 7.49 3.32 10.94
N ILE A 202 8.27 3.90 11.85
CA ILE A 202 8.57 5.33 11.83
C ILE A 202 9.56 5.60 10.69
N HIS A 203 9.27 6.62 9.88
CA HIS A 203 10.10 7.01 8.75
C HIS A 203 10.97 8.21 9.15
N ASP A 204 12.28 8.00 9.20
CA ASP A 204 13.22 9.08 9.49
C ASP A 204 13.20 10.13 8.39
N THR A 205 13.17 11.39 8.81
CA THR A 205 13.35 12.55 7.94
C THR A 205 14.58 13.33 8.38
N PHE A 206 14.90 14.43 7.69
CA PHE A 206 15.94 15.33 8.18
C PHE A 206 15.54 16.11 9.44
N PHE A 207 14.28 16.02 9.90
CA PHE A 207 13.83 16.45 11.23
C PHE A 207 14.02 15.36 12.31
N GLY A 208 14.65 14.25 11.94
CA GLY A 208 14.76 13.06 12.78
C GLY A 208 13.60 12.08 12.62
N ALA A 209 13.65 11.02 13.45
CA ALA A 209 12.69 9.93 13.48
C ALA A 209 11.38 10.31 14.17
N PHE A 210 11.53 10.92 15.34
CA PHE A 210 10.46 11.26 16.26
C PHE A 210 10.94 12.44 17.09
N TRP A 211 10.16 13.50 17.15
CA TRP A 211 10.52 14.70 17.90
C TRP A 211 9.36 15.18 18.75
N VAL A 212 9.70 15.84 19.85
CA VAL A 212 8.78 16.62 20.67
C VAL A 212 9.06 18.07 20.33
N PHE A 213 8.03 18.88 20.16
CA PHE A 213 8.20 20.30 19.87
C PHE A 213 7.34 21.14 20.81
N SER A 214 7.84 22.32 21.14
CA SER A 214 7.15 23.33 21.94
C SER A 214 7.45 24.73 21.40
N ASN A 215 6.56 25.68 21.65
CA ASN A 215 6.81 27.10 21.35
C ASN A 215 7.74 27.77 22.38
N LYS A 216 8.21 27.01 23.38
CA LYS A 216 8.97 27.51 24.54
C LYS A 216 10.12 26.56 24.88
N THR A 217 11.03 26.24 23.95
CA THR A 217 12.37 25.66 24.22
C THR A 217 13.05 25.29 22.88
N HIS A 218 14.36 25.42 22.58
CA HIS A 218 15.61 25.63 23.34
C HIS A 218 15.72 24.83 24.64
N GLU A 219 15.28 23.57 24.59
CA GLU A 219 15.56 22.59 25.64
C GLU A 219 16.87 21.90 25.26
N ASN A 220 17.74 21.72 26.25
CA ASN A 220 19.13 21.31 26.03
C ASN A 220 19.20 19.97 25.27
N GLY A 221 19.50 20.04 23.97
CA GLY A 221 19.75 18.87 23.11
C GLY A 221 18.68 18.57 22.06
N GLU A 222 17.61 19.37 21.95
CA GLU A 222 16.63 19.22 20.87
C GLU A 222 17.07 19.97 19.60
N GLU A 223 17.04 19.30 18.44
CA GLU A 223 17.31 19.91 17.14
C GLU A 223 16.19 20.89 16.80
N TYR A 224 16.54 22.17 16.68
CA TYR A 224 15.64 23.23 16.26
C TYR A 224 15.68 23.33 14.74
N HIS A 225 14.49 23.42 14.13
CA HIS A 225 14.34 23.63 12.70
C HIS A 225 13.54 24.90 12.42
N GLU A 226 13.94 25.63 11.38
CA GLU A 226 13.16 26.76 10.87
C GLU A 226 11.89 26.27 10.17
N ASP A 227 10.83 26.02 10.94
CA ASP A 227 9.49 25.66 10.44
C ASP A 227 8.41 26.44 11.19
N THR A 228 7.39 26.90 10.44
CA THR A 228 6.22 27.61 10.97
C THR A 228 5.50 26.84 12.08
N ALA A 229 5.62 25.51 12.12
CA ALA A 229 5.10 24.63 13.17
C ALA A 229 5.64 24.93 14.58
N TYR A 230 6.84 25.52 14.69
CA TYR A 230 7.48 25.84 15.97
C TYR A 230 7.11 27.25 16.48
N GLY A 231 6.31 28.00 15.71
CA GLY A 231 5.83 29.33 16.07
C GLY A 231 4.48 29.34 16.79
N ASN A 232 3.92 30.54 17.00
CA ASN A 232 2.57 30.76 17.53
C ASN A 232 1.57 31.21 16.45
N GLU A 233 1.99 31.22 15.18
CA GLU A 233 1.14 31.65 14.07
C GLU A 233 0.10 30.57 13.77
N GLY A 234 -1.09 31.01 13.37
CA GLY A 234 -2.15 30.09 12.97
C GLY A 234 -1.80 29.42 11.65
N ILE A 235 -1.72 28.09 11.64
CA ILE A 235 -1.46 27.31 10.44
C ILE A 235 -2.78 26.77 9.90
N GLY A 236 -3.13 27.18 8.68
CA GLY A 236 -4.33 26.70 8.00
C GLY A 236 -4.23 25.22 7.60
N PRO A 237 -5.32 24.61 7.10
CA PRO A 237 -5.27 23.23 6.61
C PRO A 237 -4.21 23.05 5.51
N HIS A 238 -3.31 22.09 5.71
CA HIS A 238 -2.21 21.75 4.81
C HIS A 238 -1.88 20.25 4.93
N THR A 239 -0.97 19.78 4.08
CA THR A 239 -0.35 18.46 4.22
C THR A 239 1.16 18.62 4.38
N ASP A 240 1.75 17.84 5.28
CA ASP A 240 3.16 17.97 5.63
C ASP A 240 4.10 17.28 4.66
N GLY A 241 5.34 17.77 4.62
CA GLY A 241 6.42 17.12 3.89
C GLY A 241 6.23 17.07 2.38
N THR A 242 5.47 18.01 1.79
CA THR A 242 5.20 18.06 0.34
C THR A 242 6.45 18.23 -0.51
N TYR A 243 7.51 18.77 0.09
CA TYR A 243 8.87 18.85 -0.45
C TYR A 243 9.60 17.50 -0.53
N PHE A 244 9.08 16.42 0.07
CA PHE A 244 9.56 15.06 -0.17
C PHE A 244 8.91 14.45 -1.40
N ASN A 245 9.69 13.65 -2.14
CA ASN A 245 9.13 12.85 -3.24
C ASN A 245 8.09 11.84 -2.72
N GLN A 246 8.37 11.24 -1.57
CA GLN A 246 7.45 10.41 -0.80
C GLN A 246 7.10 11.17 0.47
N THR A 247 5.92 11.77 0.52
CA THR A 247 5.43 12.47 1.71
C THR A 247 5.10 11.45 2.81
N PRO A 248 5.08 11.84 4.09
CA PRO A 248 4.55 11.00 5.16
C PRO A 248 3.14 10.51 4.82
N GLY A 249 2.89 9.20 4.96
CA GLY A 249 1.57 8.61 4.70
C GLY A 249 0.63 8.67 5.91
N ILE A 250 1.19 8.74 7.12
CA ILE A 250 0.47 8.89 8.38
C ILE A 250 1.24 9.90 9.22
N GLN A 251 0.53 10.89 9.75
CA GLN A 251 1.07 11.84 10.71
C GLN A 251 0.36 11.66 12.05
N VAL A 252 1.12 11.75 13.15
CA VAL A 252 0.62 11.56 14.50
C VAL A 252 0.95 12.79 15.33
N PHE A 253 -0.08 13.40 15.91
CA PHE A 253 0.06 14.46 16.90
C PHE A 253 -0.46 13.97 18.24
N HIS A 254 0.34 14.17 19.29
CA HIS A 254 -0.06 13.89 20.66
C HIS A 254 0.18 15.12 21.53
N CYS A 255 -0.92 15.72 22.01
CA CYS A 255 -0.85 16.88 22.90
C CYS A 255 -0.36 16.44 24.29
N LEU A 256 0.90 16.73 24.62
CA LEU A 256 1.47 16.49 25.95
C LEU A 256 1.08 17.60 26.94
N HIS A 257 1.07 18.84 26.46
CA HIS A 257 0.72 20.03 27.24
C HIS A 257 -0.18 20.95 26.40
N PRO A 258 -1.44 21.17 26.80
CA PRO A 258 -2.33 22.06 26.05
C PRO A 258 -1.92 23.52 26.22
N ALA A 259 -2.20 24.33 25.19
CA ALA A 259 -2.08 25.78 25.27
C ALA A 259 -3.10 26.36 26.27
N VAL A 260 -2.76 27.53 26.85
CA VAL A 260 -3.67 28.26 27.75
C VAL A 260 -4.84 28.86 26.97
N GLU A 261 -4.58 29.35 25.75
CA GLU A 261 -5.56 29.92 24.83
C GLU A 261 -5.16 29.56 23.39
N GLY A 262 -6.15 29.26 22.54
CA GLY A 262 -5.92 28.83 21.16
C GLY A 262 -5.34 27.42 21.04
N GLY A 263 -4.64 27.15 19.92
CA GLY A 263 -4.08 25.83 19.63
C GLY A 263 -5.10 24.79 19.16
N ASP A 264 -6.26 25.23 18.71
CA ASP A 264 -7.32 24.34 18.22
C ASP A 264 -6.86 23.58 16.97
N THR A 265 -7.09 22.27 16.95
CA THR A 265 -6.84 21.44 15.78
C THR A 265 -7.96 21.61 14.75
N VAL A 266 -7.59 21.92 13.51
CA VAL A 266 -8.51 21.96 12.36
C VAL A 266 -8.16 20.85 11.38
N LEU A 267 -9.15 20.03 11.02
CA LEU A 267 -9.00 18.96 10.03
C LEU A 267 -10.00 19.16 8.89
N VAL A 268 -9.54 18.91 7.66
CA VAL A 268 -10.34 19.00 6.44
C VAL A 268 -10.13 17.75 5.59
N ASP A 269 -11.22 17.18 5.07
CA ASP A 269 -11.14 16.09 4.10
C ASP A 269 -10.75 16.65 2.72
N GLY A 270 -9.46 16.57 2.40
CA GLY A 270 -8.93 17.02 1.12
C GLY A 270 -9.52 16.28 -0.09
N PHE A 271 -9.94 15.02 0.06
CA PHE A 271 -10.61 14.29 -1.02
C PHE A 271 -12.01 14.84 -1.26
N ASN A 272 -12.76 15.14 -0.20
CA ASN A 272 -14.06 15.79 -0.34
C ASN A 272 -13.93 17.19 -0.97
N CYS A 273 -12.93 17.97 -0.58
CA CYS A 273 -12.63 19.26 -1.22
C CYS A 273 -12.31 19.11 -2.71
N ALA A 274 -11.48 18.14 -3.09
CA ALA A 274 -11.14 17.89 -4.49
C ALA A 274 -12.36 17.46 -5.32
N ARG A 275 -13.27 16.67 -4.74
CA ARG A 275 -14.55 16.30 -5.39
C ARG A 275 -15.46 17.51 -5.57
N GLN A 276 -15.60 18.34 -4.54
CA GLN A 276 -16.38 19.58 -4.62
C GLN A 276 -15.80 20.51 -5.69
N LEU A 277 -14.48 20.70 -5.72
CA LEU A 277 -13.80 21.50 -6.74
C LEU A 277 -14.06 20.97 -8.16
N LYS A 278 -14.05 19.64 -8.33
CA LYS A 278 -14.33 19.01 -9.62
C LYS A 278 -15.74 19.32 -10.13
N GLU A 279 -16.71 19.44 -9.23
CA GLU A 279 -18.11 19.77 -9.56
C GLU A 279 -18.29 21.27 -9.82
N GLU A 280 -17.71 22.12 -8.97
CA GLU A 280 -17.90 23.57 -9.01
C GLU A 280 -17.02 24.27 -10.06
N ASN A 281 -15.79 23.79 -10.26
CA ASN A 281 -14.84 24.35 -11.24
C ASN A 281 -13.96 23.24 -11.85
N PRO A 282 -14.48 22.48 -12.83
CA PRO A 282 -13.75 21.39 -13.48
C PRO A 282 -12.41 21.81 -14.10
N ASN A 283 -12.31 23.05 -14.60
CA ASN A 283 -11.09 23.57 -15.21
C ASN A 283 -9.98 23.76 -14.16
N ALA A 284 -10.32 24.30 -12.99
CA ALA A 284 -9.37 24.42 -11.89
C ALA A 284 -8.93 23.03 -11.38
N PHE A 285 -9.86 22.10 -11.23
CA PHE A 285 -9.54 20.71 -10.89
C PHE A 285 -8.55 20.10 -11.88
N GLU A 286 -8.79 20.24 -13.19
CA GLU A 286 -7.90 19.71 -14.22
C GLU A 286 -6.50 20.33 -14.16
N ILE A 287 -6.40 21.64 -13.95
CA ILE A 287 -5.11 22.31 -13.80
C ILE A 287 -4.37 21.74 -12.59
N LEU A 288 -5.02 21.71 -11.43
CA LEU A 288 -4.42 21.24 -10.18
C LEU A 288 -4.14 19.73 -10.17
N SER A 289 -4.81 18.95 -11.03
CA SER A 289 -4.57 17.51 -11.16
C SER A 289 -3.51 17.13 -12.20
N ARG A 290 -3.14 18.05 -13.09
CA ARG A 290 -2.18 17.77 -14.19
C ARG A 290 -0.89 18.56 -14.09
N ARG A 291 -0.94 19.78 -13.56
CA ARG A 291 0.23 20.64 -13.46
C ARG A 291 1.05 20.20 -12.27
N LYS A 292 2.31 19.92 -12.54
CA LYS A 292 3.33 19.68 -11.51
C LYS A 292 3.73 21.03 -10.92
N ILE A 293 3.85 21.08 -9.60
CA ILE A 293 4.26 22.27 -8.85
C ILE A 293 5.50 21.90 -8.03
N GLU A 294 6.46 22.82 -7.97
CA GLU A 294 7.58 22.68 -7.06
C GLU A 294 7.14 22.94 -5.63
N HIS A 295 7.45 22.00 -4.75
CA HIS A 295 7.36 22.17 -3.30
C HIS A 295 8.79 22.14 -2.77
N HIS A 296 9.17 23.08 -1.91
CA HIS A 296 10.52 23.14 -1.37
C HIS A 296 10.53 23.50 0.12
N TYR A 297 11.55 23.00 0.80
CA TYR A 297 11.95 23.41 2.14
C TYR A 297 13.39 23.90 2.06
N VAL A 298 13.65 25.07 2.63
CA VAL A 298 14.95 25.71 2.67
C VAL A 298 15.16 26.20 4.10
N GLU A 299 16.19 25.71 4.76
CA GLU A 299 16.64 26.18 6.06
C GLU A 299 18.11 26.61 5.92
N VAL A 300 18.41 27.85 6.28
CA VAL A 300 19.75 28.43 6.12
C VAL A 300 20.38 28.51 7.50
N GLY A 301 21.02 27.42 7.95
CA GLY A 301 21.69 27.39 9.25
C GLY A 301 22.82 28.42 9.40
N ASP A 302 23.04 28.90 10.62
CA ASP A 302 24.02 29.96 10.94
C ASP A 302 25.50 29.50 10.77
N THR A 303 25.79 28.20 10.78
CA THR A 303 27.14 27.66 10.62
C THR A 303 27.13 26.30 9.89
N ASP A 304 27.43 26.33 8.59
CA ASP A 304 27.70 25.18 7.69
C ASP A 304 26.72 24.00 7.76
N GLY A 305 25.62 24.12 7.02
CA GLY A 305 24.76 22.99 6.66
C GLY A 305 23.30 23.38 6.45
N GLY A 306 23.00 24.15 5.40
CA GLY A 306 21.60 24.43 5.07
C GLY A 306 20.86 23.15 4.64
N LEU A 307 19.62 22.99 5.09
CA LEU A 307 18.76 21.90 4.62
C LEU A 307 18.00 22.37 3.39
N PHE A 308 18.05 21.56 2.33
CA PHE A 308 17.32 21.79 1.10
C PHE A 308 16.62 20.52 0.66
N SER A 309 15.30 20.59 0.52
CA SER A 309 14.48 19.52 -0.02
C SER A 309 13.54 20.08 -1.08
N THR A 310 13.37 19.36 -2.17
CA THR A 310 12.48 19.76 -3.26
C THR A 310 11.80 18.58 -3.91
N SER A 311 10.50 18.73 -4.19
CA SER A 311 9.73 17.82 -5.04
C SER A 311 9.12 18.60 -6.20
N ARG A 312 9.37 18.12 -7.43
CA ARG A 312 8.97 18.81 -8.68
C ARG A 312 8.04 17.99 -9.56
N GLU A 313 7.86 16.71 -9.25
CA GLU A 313 7.20 15.76 -10.16
C GLU A 313 5.73 15.53 -9.83
N LYS A 314 5.16 16.36 -8.96
CA LYS A 314 3.92 16.08 -8.26
C LYS A 314 2.93 17.23 -8.38
N SER A 315 1.66 16.88 -8.63
CA SER A 315 0.54 17.81 -8.68
C SER A 315 -0.07 17.98 -7.29
N VAL A 316 -0.86 19.04 -7.10
CA VAL A 316 -1.62 19.31 -5.87
C VAL A 316 -2.67 18.22 -5.64
N ILE A 317 -3.34 17.79 -6.71
CA ILE A 317 -4.30 16.69 -6.69
C ILE A 317 -3.70 15.53 -7.49
N GLU A 318 -3.33 14.44 -6.85
CA GLU A 318 -2.79 13.27 -7.53
C GLU A 318 -3.91 12.25 -7.80
N LEU A 319 -3.92 11.69 -9.01
CA LEU A 319 -4.87 10.67 -9.46
C LEU A 319 -4.16 9.38 -9.84
N ASP A 320 -4.80 8.23 -9.59
CA ASP A 320 -4.37 6.96 -10.16
C ASP A 320 -4.68 6.87 -11.67
N LEU A 321 -4.24 5.78 -12.29
CA LEU A 321 -4.49 5.48 -13.71
C LEU A 321 -5.99 5.34 -14.06
N HIS A 322 -6.87 5.21 -13.07
CA HIS A 322 -8.32 5.13 -13.23
C HIS A 322 -9.04 6.43 -12.89
N GLY A 323 -8.29 7.50 -12.58
CA GLY A 323 -8.83 8.82 -12.23
C GLY A 323 -9.41 8.89 -10.81
N ASN A 324 -9.06 7.96 -9.92
CA ASN A 324 -9.39 8.06 -8.50
C ASN A 324 -8.38 8.97 -7.79
N LEU A 325 -8.85 9.73 -6.79
CA LEU A 325 -7.99 10.53 -5.92
C LEU A 325 -7.08 9.62 -5.10
N VAL A 326 -5.78 9.90 -5.08
CA VAL A 326 -4.79 9.15 -4.30
C VAL A 326 -4.01 9.99 -3.31
N GLN A 327 -3.81 11.28 -3.58
CA GLN A 327 -3.06 12.16 -2.70
C GLN A 327 -3.47 13.63 -2.91
N ILE A 328 -3.47 14.41 -1.83
CA ILE A 328 -3.48 15.87 -1.85
C ILE A 328 -2.10 16.34 -1.34
N ARG A 329 -1.54 17.39 -1.97
CA ARG A 329 -0.30 18.06 -1.60
C ARG A 329 -0.52 19.56 -1.48
#